data_AF-A0A2M7JL49-F1
#
_entry.id   AF-A0A2M7JL49-F1
#
_cell.length_a   1.000
_cell.length_b   1.000
_cell.length_c   1.000
_cell.angle_alpha   90.00
_cell.angle_beta   90.00
_cell.angle_gamma   90.00
#
_symmetry.space_group_name_H-M   'P 1'
#
loop_
_entity.id
_entity.type
_entity.pdbx_description
1 polymer ?
#
loop_
_entity_poly.entity_id
_entity_poly.type
_entity_poly.pdbx_seq_one_letter_code
_entity_poly.pdbx_strand_id
1 'polypeptide(L)'
;MTTERDKLREDVKFRILRLLQQNPEMSQRELATAVGASTGGIHYVLNALVDKGLLKLGNFTAAVDKRRYAYVLTPKCLAAKATLTRKFLIRKMAEYEALKAEIEDVRGDLSEPELAAIRAELKSQP
;
A
#
# COMPACT_ATOMS: atom_id res chain seq x y z
N MET A 1 -4.72 18.78 -13.92
CA MET A 1 -4.29 17.40 -14.26
C MET A 1 -3.50 16.84 -13.09
N THR A 2 -3.80 15.62 -12.63
CA THR A 2 -3.06 14.96 -11.53
C THR A 2 -1.82 14.27 -12.11
N THR A 3 -0.64 14.51 -11.54
CA THR A 3 0.60 13.91 -12.05
C THR A 3 0.74 12.45 -11.63
N GLU A 4 1.61 11.68 -12.29
CA GLU A 4 1.90 10.29 -11.90
C GLU A 4 2.46 10.20 -10.47
N ARG A 5 3.28 11.19 -10.10
CA ARG A 5 3.80 11.33 -8.73
C ARG A 5 2.68 11.53 -7.70
N ASP A 6 1.63 12.25 -8.04
CA ASP A 6 0.49 12.46 -7.13
C ASP A 6 -0.32 11.18 -6.93
N LYS A 7 -0.50 10.38 -7.98
CA LYS A 7 -1.15 9.06 -7.88
C LYS A 7 -0.35 8.13 -6.96
N LEU A 8 0.96 8.08 -7.13
CA LEU A 8 1.83 7.26 -6.28
C LEU A 8 1.76 7.69 -4.80
N ARG A 9 1.73 9.01 -4.54
CA ARG A 9 1.56 9.54 -3.18
C ARG A 9 0.20 9.19 -2.59
N GLU A 10 -0.88 9.25 -3.37
CA GLU A 10 -2.21 8.81 -2.93
C GLU A 10 -2.23 7.30 -2.61
N ASP A 11 -1.59 6.47 -3.44
CA ASP A 11 -1.49 5.02 -3.23
C ASP A 11 -0.73 4.68 -1.96
N VAL A 12 0.43 5.31 -1.73
CA VAL A 12 1.22 5.15 -0.51
C VAL A 12 0.39 5.55 0.71
N LYS A 13 -0.30 6.70 0.65
CA LYS A 13 -1.18 7.14 1.75
C LYS A 13 -2.30 6.14 2.02
N PHE A 14 -2.97 5.63 0.97
CA PHE A 14 -4.01 4.62 1.12
C PHE A 14 -3.48 3.34 1.79
N ARG A 15 -2.32 2.84 1.35
CA ARG A 15 -1.67 1.65 1.91
C ARG A 15 -1.33 1.84 3.39
N ILE A 16 -0.74 2.98 3.76
CA ILE A 16 -0.46 3.33 5.18
C ILE A 16 -1.75 3.30 6.00
N LEU A 17 -2.82 3.97 5.55
CA LEU A 17 -4.10 4.00 6.27
C LEU A 17 -4.79 2.62 6.32
N ARG A 18 -4.51 1.73 5.37
CA ARG A 18 -4.99 0.34 5.38
C ARG A 18 -4.23 -0.50 6.41
N LEU A 19 -2.91 -0.41 6.43
CA LEU A 19 -2.03 -1.09 7.37
C LEU A 19 -2.33 -0.66 8.82
N LEU A 20 -2.43 0.64 9.08
CA LEU A 20 -2.72 1.17 10.41
C LEU A 20 -4.12 0.84 10.92
N GLN A 21 -5.10 0.66 10.02
CA GLN A 21 -6.42 0.17 10.43
C GLN A 21 -6.36 -1.29 10.91
N GLN A 22 -5.46 -2.10 10.34
CA GLN A 22 -5.30 -3.51 10.71
C GLN A 22 -4.41 -3.67 11.94
N ASN A 23 -3.33 -2.90 12.02
CA ASN A 23 -2.39 -2.90 13.12
C ASN A 23 -1.95 -1.46 13.45
N PRO A 24 -2.61 -0.80 14.42
CA PRO A 24 -2.26 0.55 14.84
C PRO A 24 -0.85 0.69 15.42
N GLU A 25 -0.24 -0.40 15.91
CA GLU A 25 1.07 -0.40 16.57
C GLU A 25 2.25 -0.63 15.61
N MET A 26 2.02 -0.62 14.29
CA MET A 26 3.10 -0.72 13.32
C MET A 26 4.08 0.46 13.49
N SER A 27 5.36 0.12 13.60
CA SER A 27 6.44 1.10 13.62
C SER A 27 6.58 1.80 12.28
N GLN A 28 7.17 3.01 12.29
CA GLN A 28 7.45 3.76 11.07
C GLN A 28 8.37 2.96 10.11
N ARG A 29 9.25 2.12 10.64
CA ARG A 29 10.14 1.26 9.86
C ARG A 29 9.37 0.10 9.19
N GLU A 30 8.45 -0.54 9.91
CA GLU A 30 7.59 -1.59 9.33
C GLU A 30 6.69 -1.03 8.24
N LEU A 31 6.09 0.15 8.46
CA LEU A 31 5.31 0.86 7.45
C LEU A 31 6.15 1.19 6.21
N ALA A 32 7.37 1.67 6.40
CA ALA A 32 8.30 2.01 5.32
C ALA A 32 8.59 0.80 4.43
N THR A 33 8.95 -0.34 5.04
CA THR A 33 9.18 -1.60 4.33
C THR A 33 7.92 -2.06 3.59
N ALA A 34 6.76 -2.04 4.24
CA ALA A 34 5.51 -2.54 3.66
C ALA A 34 5.02 -1.74 2.45
N VAL A 35 5.37 -0.44 2.35
CA VAL A 35 4.93 0.41 1.24
C VAL A 35 6.05 0.80 0.27
N GLY A 36 7.28 0.33 0.50
CA GLY A 36 8.44 0.64 -0.35
C GLY A 36 8.87 2.10 -0.27
N ALA A 37 8.84 2.70 0.92
CA ALA A 37 9.24 4.10 1.15
C ALA A 37 10.36 4.21 2.18
N SER A 38 11.00 5.38 2.28
CA SER A 38 11.97 5.65 3.35
C SER A 38 11.28 5.90 4.69
N THR A 39 11.94 5.56 5.80
CA THR A 39 11.42 5.82 7.15
C THR A 39 11.17 7.32 7.40
N GLY A 40 12.03 8.20 6.88
CA GLY A 40 11.82 9.65 6.95
C GLY A 40 10.60 10.12 6.16
N GLY A 41 10.33 9.51 5.00
CA GLY A 41 9.12 9.77 4.22
C GLY A 41 7.86 9.35 4.98
N ILE A 42 7.88 8.18 5.65
CA ILE A 42 6.80 7.73 6.52
C ILE A 42 6.58 8.68 7.69
N HIS A 43 7.66 9.09 8.36
CA HIS A 43 7.59 10.06 9.47
C HIS A 43 6.87 11.35 9.05
N TYR A 44 7.27 11.93 7.91
CA TYR A 44 6.63 13.12 7.37
C TYR A 44 5.15 12.90 7.04
N VAL A 45 4.81 11.79 6.40
CA VAL A 45 3.42 11.47 6.05
C VAL A 45 2.56 11.29 7.31
N LEU A 46 3.05 10.58 8.32
CA LEU A 46 2.33 10.34 9.56
C LEU A 46 2.08 11.64 10.32
N ASN A 47 3.08 12.49 10.49
CA ASN A 47 2.91 13.80 11.13
C ASN A 47 1.89 14.64 10.37
N ALA A 48 2.00 14.73 9.03
CA ALA A 48 1.04 15.47 8.23
C ALA A 48 -0.39 14.91 8.32
N LEU A 49 -0.58 13.60 8.54
CA LEU A 49 -1.89 13.00 8.77
C LEU A 49 -2.42 13.29 10.18
N VAL A 50 -1.53 13.33 11.19
CA VAL A 50 -1.87 13.74 12.56
C VAL A 50 -2.27 15.21 12.61
N ASP A 51 -1.48 16.10 12.00
CA ASP A 51 -1.74 17.55 11.96
C ASP A 51 -3.08 17.87 11.27
N LYS A 52 -3.49 17.05 10.30
CA LYS A 52 -4.78 17.18 9.60
C LYS A 52 -5.96 16.59 10.38
N GLY A 53 -5.71 15.99 11.55
CA GLY A 53 -6.71 15.29 12.36
C GLY A 53 -7.22 13.99 11.73
N LEU A 54 -6.44 13.39 10.82
CA LEU A 54 -6.78 12.11 10.19
C LEU A 54 -6.24 10.92 11.03
N LEU A 55 -5.09 11.11 11.67
CA LEU A 55 -4.58 10.17 12.65
C LEU A 55 -4.57 10.81 14.04
N LYS A 56 -4.71 9.97 15.05
CA LYS A 56 -4.46 10.32 16.44
C LYS A 56 -3.39 9.40 16.99
N LEU A 57 -2.43 9.96 17.73
CA LEU A 57 -1.51 9.17 18.54
C LEU A 57 -2.27 8.63 19.77
N GLY A 58 -2.38 7.31 19.84
CA GLY A 58 -2.88 6.59 21.01
C GLY A 58 -1.81 6.47 22.10
N ASN A 59 -2.26 6.15 23.31
CA ASN A 59 -1.39 6.02 24.46
C ASN A 59 -0.38 4.87 24.29
N PHE A 60 0.79 5.02 24.91
CA PHE A 60 1.83 4.01 24.97
C PHE A 60 1.29 2.73 25.62
N THR A 61 1.38 1.59 24.93
CA THR A 61 1.34 0.30 25.60
C THR A 61 2.70 0.09 26.25
N ALA A 62 2.75 0.19 27.59
CA ALA A 62 3.93 -0.10 28.40
C ALA A 62 4.18 -1.61 28.46
N ALA A 63 4.39 -2.25 27.30
CA ALA A 63 4.97 -3.57 27.25
C ALA A 63 6.50 -3.40 27.30
N VAL A 64 7.11 -4.14 28.22
CA VAL A 64 8.44 -4.02 28.85
C VAL A 64 9.64 -3.68 27.95
N ASP A 65 9.54 -3.73 26.61
CA ASP A 65 10.69 -3.52 25.73
C ASP A 65 10.53 -2.53 24.57
N LYS A 66 9.33 -2.02 24.25
CA LYS A 66 9.18 -1.16 23.05
C LYS A 66 8.13 -0.08 23.24
N ARG A 67 8.59 1.16 23.45
CA ARG A 67 7.75 2.38 23.37
C ARG A 67 7.23 2.54 21.93
N ARG A 68 6.13 1.89 21.59
CA ARG A 68 5.44 2.06 20.30
C ARG A 68 4.24 2.97 20.48
N TYR A 69 4.14 3.95 19.59
CA TYR A 69 2.93 4.77 19.46
C TYR A 69 1.90 3.97 18.66
N ALA A 70 0.64 4.01 19.08
CA ALA A 70 -0.46 3.53 18.25
C ALA A 70 -0.95 4.67 17.35
N TYR A 71 -1.00 4.48 16.03
CA TYR A 71 -1.64 5.43 15.12
C TYR A 71 -3.08 5.00 14.86
N VAL A 72 -4.02 5.71 15.46
CA VAL A 72 -5.46 5.38 15.38
C VAL A 72 -6.13 6.27 14.34
N LEU A 73 -6.87 5.67 13.41
CA LEU A 73 -7.66 6.40 12.43
C LEU A 73 -8.83 7.12 13.11
N THR A 74 -9.01 8.40 12.82
CA THR A 74 -10.16 9.16 13.30
C THR A 74 -11.40 8.88 12.44
N PRO A 75 -12.63 9.17 12.92
CA PRO A 75 -13.84 9.09 12.09
C PRO A 75 -13.72 9.92 10.79
N LYS A 76 -13.11 11.11 10.88
CA LYS A 76 -12.79 11.97 9.74
C LYS A 76 -11.91 11.24 8.72
N CYS A 77 -10.93 10.48 9.18
CA CYS A 77 -10.07 9.68 8.31
C CYS A 77 -10.78 8.51 7.67
N LEU A 78 -11.67 7.82 8.40
CA LEU A 78 -12.45 6.72 7.83
C LEU A 78 -13.33 7.23 6.67
N ALA A 79 -13.97 8.39 6.84
CA ALA A 79 -14.73 9.04 5.78
C ALA A 79 -13.84 9.42 4.57
N ALA A 80 -12.69 10.06 4.82
CA ALA A 80 -11.76 10.44 3.76
C ALA A 80 -11.14 9.23 3.04
N LYS A 81 -10.89 8.15 3.77
CA LYS A 81 -10.29 6.92 3.25
C LYS A 81 -11.19 6.26 2.21
N ALA A 82 -12.52 6.34 2.34
CA ALA A 82 -13.44 5.77 1.35
C ALA A 82 -13.17 6.31 -0.07
N THR A 83 -12.90 7.61 -0.19
CA THR A 83 -12.55 8.23 -1.48
C THR A 83 -11.20 7.71 -2.00
N LEU A 84 -10.20 7.58 -1.13
CA LEU A 84 -8.89 7.03 -1.49
C LEU A 84 -9.00 5.56 -1.92
N THR A 85 -9.82 4.75 -1.24
CA THR A 85 -10.08 3.35 -1.60
C THR A 85 -10.64 3.25 -3.01
N ARG A 86 -11.66 4.05 -3.35
CA ARG A 86 -12.28 4.03 -4.68
C ARG A 86 -11.27 4.38 -5.77
N LYS A 87 -10.50 5.46 -5.58
CA LYS A 87 -9.47 5.87 -6.53
C LYS A 87 -8.38 4.81 -6.70
N PHE A 88 -7.93 4.23 -5.59
CA PHE A 88 -6.94 3.16 -5.59
C PHE A 88 -7.43 1.94 -6.39
N LEU A 89 -8.66 1.48 -6.13
CA LEU A 89 -9.24 0.33 -6.84
C LEU A 89 -9.34 0.59 -8.34
N ILE A 90 -9.86 1.75 -8.76
CA ILE A 90 -9.96 2.10 -10.20
C ILE A 90 -8.59 2.03 -10.87
N ARG A 91 -7.55 2.60 -10.25
CA ARG A 91 -6.18 2.56 -10.78
C ARG A 91 -5.64 1.14 -10.87
N LYS A 92 -5.76 0.35 -9.80
CA LYS A 92 -5.24 -1.03 -9.78
C LYS A 92 -5.97 -1.97 -10.70
N MET A 93 -7.27 -1.77 -10.92
CA MET A 93 -8.00 -2.51 -11.95
C MET A 93 -7.51 -2.15 -13.35
N ALA A 94 -7.28 -0.86 -13.63
CA ALA A 94 -6.74 -0.45 -14.93
C ALA A 94 -5.32 -0.99 -15.17
N GLU A 95 -4.46 -0.94 -14.15
CA GLU A 95 -3.12 -1.54 -14.18
C GLU A 95 -3.19 -3.06 -14.40
N TYR A 96 -4.13 -3.74 -13.74
CA TYR A 96 -4.35 -5.17 -13.90
C TYR A 96 -4.80 -5.53 -15.32
N GLU A 97 -5.77 -4.82 -15.88
CA GLU A 97 -6.24 -5.08 -17.25
C GLU A 97 -5.14 -4.81 -18.28
N ALA A 98 -4.34 -3.76 -18.09
CA ALA A 98 -3.19 -3.47 -18.95
C ALA A 98 -2.14 -4.59 -18.87
N LEU A 99 -1.77 -5.01 -17.66
CA LEU A 99 -0.82 -6.10 -17.44
C LEU A 99 -1.34 -7.42 -18.04
N LYS A 100 -2.64 -7.70 -17.87
CA LYS A 100 -3.28 -8.90 -18.43
C LYS A 100 -3.23 -8.88 -19.95
N ALA A 101 -3.53 -7.73 -20.58
CA ALA A 101 -3.45 -7.59 -22.03
C ALA A 101 -2.01 -7.78 -22.53
N GLU A 102 -1.01 -7.20 -21.86
CA GLU A 102 0.41 -7.39 -22.17
C GLU A 102 0.84 -8.86 -22.04
N ILE A 103 0.39 -9.55 -20.99
CA ILE A 103 0.66 -10.98 -20.81
C ILE A 103 0.05 -11.79 -21.95
N GLU A 104 -1.20 -11.53 -22.35
CA GLU A 104 -1.84 -12.28 -23.44
C GLU A 104 -1.18 -12.02 -24.79
N ASP A 105 -0.74 -10.78 -25.05
CA ASP A 105 0.01 -10.41 -26.26
C ASP A 105 1.33 -11.19 -26.34
N VAL A 106 2.16 -11.11 -25.30
CA VAL A 106 3.45 -11.83 -25.23
C VAL A 106 3.26 -13.36 -25.24
N ARG A 107 2.16 -13.87 -24.70
CA ARG A 107 1.83 -15.30 -24.76
C ARG A 107 1.47 -15.76 -26.18
N GLY A 108 0.95 -14.87 -27.03
CA GLY A 108 0.64 -15.16 -28.42
C GLY A 108 1.88 -15.46 -29.27
N ASP A 109 3.04 -14.94 -28.87
CA ASP A 109 4.33 -15.15 -29.54
C ASP A 109 4.96 -16.51 -29.23
N LEU A 110 4.42 -17.26 -28.26
CA LEU A 110 4.99 -18.50 -27.74
C LEU A 110 4.21 -19.74 -28.19
N SER A 111 4.93 -20.83 -28.42
CA SER A 111 4.32 -22.13 -28.67
C SER A 111 3.79 -22.79 -27.38
N GLU A 112 2.83 -23.70 -27.51
CA GLU A 112 2.30 -24.50 -26.38
C GLU A 112 3.39 -25.16 -25.50
N PRO A 113 4.46 -25.79 -26.04
CA PRO A 113 5.52 -26.35 -25.19
C PRO A 113 6.32 -25.28 -24.43
N GLU A 114 6.54 -24.09 -25.00
CA GLU A 114 7.21 -22.98 -24.30
C GLU A 114 6.35 -22.43 -23.17
N LEU A 115 5.04 -22.27 -23.41
CA LEU A 115 4.07 -21.89 -22.37
C LEU A 115 3.98 -22.94 -21.25
N ALA A 116 4.06 -24.23 -21.58
CA ALA A 116 4.09 -25.30 -20.59
C ALA A 116 5.35 -25.25 -19.71
N ALA A 117 6.51 -24.92 -20.28
CA ALA A 117 7.75 -24.74 -19.54
C ALA A 117 7.67 -23.57 -18.55
N ILE A 118 7.18 -22.40 -18.99
CA ILE A 118 6.98 -21.22 -18.12
C ILE A 118 6.02 -21.54 -16.96
N ARG A 119 4.92 -22.25 -17.23
CA ARG A 119 3.96 -22.67 -16.18
C ARG A 119 4.59 -23.63 -15.16
N ALA A 120 5.48 -24.52 -15.60
CA ALA A 120 6.20 -25.42 -14.70
C ALA A 120 7.19 -24.66 -13.81
N GLU A 121 7.89 -23.67 -14.37
CA GLU A 121 8.81 -22.80 -13.64
C GLU A 121 8.09 -21.95 -12.59
N LEU A 122 6.94 -21.35 -12.93
CA LEU A 122 6.10 -20.61 -11.97
C LEU A 122 5.63 -21.47 -10.79
N LYS A 123 5.32 -22.75 -11.01
CA LYS A 123 4.93 -23.69 -9.93
C LYS A 123 6.10 -24.13 -9.05
N SER A 124 7.33 -23.87 -9.50
CA SER A 124 8.56 -24.30 -8.83
C SER A 124 9.21 -23.16 -8.03
N GLN A 125 8.70 -21.93 -8.12
CA GLN A 125 9.12 -20.83 -7.27
C GLN A 125 8.54 -20.98 -5.85
N PRO A 126 9.37 -20.84 -4.80
CA PRO A 126 8.97 -21.02 -3.40
C PRO A 126 8.03 -19.93 -2.88
#